data_AF-A0A349Y1S8-F1
#
_entry.id   AF-A0A349Y1S8-F1
#
_cell.length_a   1.000
_cell.length_b   1.000
_cell.length_c   1.000
_cell.angle_alpha   90.00
_cell.angle_beta   90.00
_cell.angle_gamma   90.00
#
_symmetry.space_group_name_H-M   'P 1'
#
loop_
_entity.id
_entity.type
_entity.pdbx_description
1 polymer ?
#
loop_
_entity_poly.entity_id
_entity_poly.type
_entity_poly.pdbx_seq_one_letter_code
_entity_poly.pdbx_strand_id
1 'polypeptide(L)'
;MTQRHISHPEPLPACAAGHSARHIHHLRGLAAGGGHFVECKCRMTSKHAEPDAALCEWRRINRPARSARKVLPAIAAPGDNVIQMRLPMPGEGRVASG
;
A
#
# COMPACT_ATOMS: atom_id res chain seq x y z
N MET A 1 -29.60 2.01 16.76
CA MET A 1 -28.20 2.44 16.55
C MET A 1 -27.59 1.60 15.43
N THR A 2 -27.25 2.18 14.28
CA THR A 2 -26.92 1.43 13.05
C THR A 2 -25.42 1.34 12.74
N GLN A 3 -24.58 1.94 13.57
CA GLN A 3 -23.11 1.94 13.45
C GLN A 3 -22.50 1.27 14.68
N ARG A 4 -21.53 0.38 14.46
CA ARG A 4 -20.77 -0.31 15.51
C ARG A 4 -19.28 -0.06 15.32
N HIS A 5 -18.60 0.36 16.37
CA HIS A 5 -17.14 0.40 16.39
C HIS A 5 -16.60 -1.03 16.56
N ILE A 6 -15.68 -1.43 15.70
CA ILE A 6 -14.95 -2.69 15.78
C ILE A 6 -13.61 -2.42 16.44
N SER A 7 -13.42 -2.97 17.63
CA SER A 7 -12.12 -3.00 18.31
C SER A 7 -11.25 -4.08 17.67
N HIS A 8 -10.04 -3.72 17.28
CA HIS A 8 -9.02 -4.66 16.80
C HIS A 8 -8.05 -4.99 17.93
N PRO A 9 -7.45 -6.21 17.96
CA PRO A 9 -6.43 -6.56 18.93
C PRO A 9 -5.13 -5.77 18.73
N GLU A 10 -4.79 -5.47 17.48
CA GLU A 10 -3.70 -4.57 17.11
C GLU A 10 -4.27 -3.18 16.76
N PRO A 11 -3.64 -2.09 17.23
CA PRO A 11 -4.11 -0.75 16.88
C PRO A 11 -4.05 -0.53 15.37
N LEU A 12 -5.09 0.12 14.84
CA LEU A 12 -5.15 0.48 13.43
C LEU A 12 -4.00 1.43 13.07
N PRO A 13 -3.44 1.32 11.84
CA PRO A 13 -2.37 2.21 11.43
C PRO A 13 -2.85 3.66 11.46
N ALA A 14 -2.04 4.53 12.06
CA ALA A 14 -2.35 5.95 12.16
C ALA A 14 -2.46 6.58 10.77
N CYS A 15 -3.21 7.68 10.68
CA CYS A 15 -3.24 8.46 9.45
C CYS A 15 -1.87 9.12 9.18
N ALA A 16 -1.67 9.67 7.98
CA ALA A 16 -0.43 10.37 7.62
C ALA A 16 -0.07 11.55 8.57
N ALA A 17 -1.06 12.11 9.28
CA ALA A 17 -0.88 13.16 10.29
C ALA A 17 -0.74 12.62 11.74
N GLY A 18 -0.66 11.30 11.94
CA GLY A 18 -0.48 10.68 13.26
C GLY A 18 -1.75 10.45 14.08
N HIS A 19 -2.94 10.81 13.60
CA HIS A 19 -4.19 10.54 14.31
C HIS A 19 -4.55 9.05 14.36
N SER A 20 -5.13 8.64 15.49
CA SER A 20 -5.72 7.31 15.65
C SER A 20 -6.91 7.10 14.72
N ALA A 21 -6.95 5.92 14.11
CA ALA A 21 -8.04 5.50 13.24
C ALA A 21 -9.04 4.64 14.02
N ARG A 22 -10.31 4.70 13.64
CA ARG A 22 -11.40 3.86 14.17
C ARG A 22 -12.09 3.14 13.02
N HIS A 23 -12.35 1.84 13.19
CA HIS A 23 -13.03 1.01 12.20
C HIS A 23 -14.50 0.87 12.56
N ILE A 24 -15.39 1.37 11.73
CA ILE A 24 -16.82 1.32 11.97
C ILE A 24 -17.47 0.40 10.95
N HIS A 25 -18.36 -0.47 11.42
CA HIS A 25 -19.27 -1.24 10.60
C HIS A 25 -20.67 -0.65 10.69
N HIS A 26 -21.18 -0.20 9.54
CA HIS A 26 -22.54 0.26 9.38
C HIS A 26 -23.45 -0.90 8.98
N LEU A 27 -24.38 -1.28 9.85
CA LEU A 27 -25.28 -2.45 9.70
C LEU A 27 -26.36 -2.30 8.62
N ARG A 28 -26.34 -1.22 7.83
CA ARG A 28 -27.26 -1.11 6.69
C ARG A 28 -26.79 -2.09 5.61
N GLY A 29 -27.67 -2.49 4.70
CA GLY A 29 -27.23 -3.19 3.50
C GLY A 29 -26.29 -2.29 2.67
N LEU A 30 -25.36 -2.88 1.93
CA LEU A 30 -24.42 -2.14 1.06
C LEU A 30 -25.16 -1.20 0.09
N ALA A 31 -26.27 -1.67 -0.49
CA ALA A 31 -27.13 -0.88 -1.37
C ALA A 31 -27.76 0.36 -0.68
N ALA A 32 -27.86 0.35 0.66
CA ALA A 32 -28.38 1.46 1.47
C ALA A 32 -27.26 2.29 2.13
N GLY A 33 -26.02 2.19 1.62
CA GLY A 33 -24.86 2.90 2.17
C GLY A 33 -24.38 2.32 3.51
N GLY A 34 -24.52 1.01 3.70
CA GLY A 34 -23.89 0.26 4.79
C GLY A 34 -22.48 -0.22 4.48
N GLY A 35 -21.93 -1.05 5.37
CA GLY A 35 -20.59 -1.64 5.21
C GLY A 35 -19.53 -1.06 6.15
N HIS A 36 -18.30 -1.50 5.93
CA HIS A 36 -17.10 -1.21 6.69
C HIS A 36 -16.41 0.07 6.21
N PHE A 37 -15.98 0.90 7.13
CA PHE A 37 -15.15 2.06 6.81
C PHE A 37 -14.22 2.38 7.97
N VAL A 38 -13.08 2.98 7.66
CA VAL A 38 -12.11 3.44 8.64
C VAL A 38 -12.05 4.96 8.59
N GLU A 39 -12.06 5.59 9.75
CA GLU A 39 -11.99 7.04 9.84
C GLU A 39 -11.03 7.52 10.93
N CYS A 40 -10.51 8.73 10.76
CA CYS A 40 -9.85 9.49 11.81
C CYS A 40 -10.41 10.91 11.82
N LYS A 41 -9.88 11.78 12.70
CA LYS A 41 -10.29 13.20 12.75
C LYS A 41 -10.09 13.96 11.43
N CYS A 42 -9.22 13.49 10.54
CA CYS A 42 -8.89 14.20 9.30
C CYS A 42 -9.62 13.67 8.06
N ARG A 43 -9.97 12.39 8.03
CA ARG A 43 -10.42 11.72 6.79
C ARG A 43 -11.15 10.41 7.10
N MET A 44 -11.92 9.96 6.13
CA MET A 44 -12.73 8.74 6.15
C MET A 44 -12.50 7.98 4.84
N THR A 45 -12.46 6.65 4.89
CA THR A 45 -12.48 5.81 3.68
C THR A 45 -13.88 5.76 3.08
N SER A 46 -13.96 5.30 1.84
CA SER A 46 -15.21 4.81 1.27
C SER A 46 -15.79 3.67 2.10
N LYS A 47 -17.08 3.38 1.91
CA LYS A 47 -17.75 2.23 2.53
C LYS A 47 -17.50 0.97 1.70
N HIS A 48 -17.14 -0.12 2.36
CA HIS A 48 -16.78 -1.39 1.75
C HIS A 48 -17.65 -2.53 2.26
N ALA A 49 -17.82 -3.56 1.42
CA ALA A 49 -18.45 -4.81 1.84
C ALA A 49 -17.63 -5.54 2.91
N GLU A 50 -16.31 -5.55 2.73
CA GLU A 50 -15.39 -6.31 3.56
C GLU A 50 -14.54 -5.39 4.45
N PRO A 51 -14.21 -5.82 5.69
CA PRO A 51 -13.36 -5.07 6.60
C PRO A 51 -11.94 -4.88 6.03
N ASP A 52 -11.38 -5.90 5.38
CA ASP A 52 -10.04 -5.84 4.81
C ASP A 52 -9.93 -4.85 3.65
N ALA A 53 -11.00 -4.68 2.86
CA ALA A 53 -11.03 -3.69 1.79
C ALA A 53 -10.93 -2.26 2.34
N ALA A 54 -11.65 -1.97 3.44
CA ALA A 54 -11.55 -0.68 4.13
C ALA A 54 -10.16 -0.45 4.72
N LEU A 55 -9.54 -1.47 5.31
CA LEU A 55 -8.18 -1.38 5.85
C LEU A 55 -7.12 -1.20 4.76
N CYS A 56 -7.27 -1.89 3.63
CA CYS A 56 -6.38 -1.77 2.48
C CYS A 56 -6.43 -0.36 1.89
N GLU A 57 -7.63 0.20 1.74
CA GLU A 57 -7.80 1.59 1.32
C GLU A 57 -7.17 2.57 2.30
N TRP A 58 -7.43 2.38 3.59
CA TRP A 58 -6.86 3.23 4.63
C TRP A 58 -5.33 3.23 4.60
N ARG A 59 -4.70 2.06 4.47
CA ARG A 59 -3.24 1.93 4.32
C ARG A 59 -2.73 2.60 3.04
N ARG A 60 -3.49 2.53 1.94
CA ARG A 60 -3.12 3.12 0.65
C ARG A 60 -3.12 4.64 0.70
N ILE A 61 -4.19 5.26 1.22
CA ILE A 61 -4.33 6.73 1.27
C ILE A 61 -3.41 7.38 2.31
N ASN A 62 -3.01 6.63 3.35
CA ASN A 62 -2.09 7.10 4.38
C ASN A 62 -0.67 6.57 4.18
N ARG A 63 -0.39 5.90 3.05
CA ARG A 63 0.95 5.40 2.76
C ARG A 63 1.90 6.59 2.72
N PRO A 64 2.97 6.61 3.52
CA PRO A 64 3.98 7.64 3.40
C PRO A 64 4.52 7.63 1.97
N ALA A 65 4.80 8.82 1.41
CA ALA A 65 5.42 8.92 0.11
C ALA A 65 6.65 8.01 0.11
N ARG A 66 6.71 7.05 -0.82
CA ARG A 66 7.88 6.19 -0.96
C ARG A 66 9.05 7.13 -1.19
N SER A 67 9.92 7.28 -0.19
CA SER A 67 11.18 7.98 -0.37
C SER A 67 11.79 7.38 -1.62
N ALA A 68 12.03 8.22 -2.64
CA ALA A 68 12.77 7.79 -3.82
C ALA A 68 14.04 7.13 -3.26
N ARG A 69 14.20 5.82 -3.51
CA ARG A 69 15.40 5.10 -3.07
C ARG A 69 16.56 6.00 -3.47
N LYS A 70 17.30 6.54 -2.49
CA LYS A 70 18.47 7.35 -2.79
C LYS A 70 19.27 6.50 -3.77
N VAL A 71 19.37 6.97 -5.02
CA VAL A 71 20.28 6.38 -5.98
C VAL A 71 21.63 6.67 -5.36
N LEU A 72 22.13 5.70 -4.58
CA LEU A 72 23.50 5.73 -4.14
C LEU A 72 24.33 5.87 -5.41
N PRO A 73 25.30 6.81 -5.46
CA PRO A 73 26.20 6.90 -6.59
C PRO A 73 26.73 5.50 -6.86
N ALA A 74 26.68 5.09 -8.13
CA ALA A 74 27.14 3.78 -8.55
C ALA A 74 28.47 3.52 -7.87
N ILE A 75 28.52 2.51 -6.99
CA ILE A 75 29.76 2.12 -6.35
C ILE A 75 30.70 1.81 -7.49
N ALA A 76 31.73 2.64 -7.68
CA ALA A 76 32.83 2.35 -8.58
C ALA A 76 33.54 1.15 -7.97
N ALA A 77 33.00 -0.03 -8.26
CA ALA A 77 33.60 -1.26 -7.82
C ALA A 77 34.96 -1.35 -8.52
N PRO A 78 36.05 -1.65 -7.78
CA PRO A 78 37.32 -1.92 -8.41
C PRO A 78 37.11 -3.01 -9.46
N GLY A 79 37.54 -2.73 -10.70
CA GLY A 79 37.24 -3.55 -11.88
C GLY A 79 37.78 -4.99 -11.81
N ASP A 80 38.54 -5.30 -10.76
CA ASP A 80 39.26 -6.56 -10.60
C ASP A 80 38.40 -7.67 -9.97
N ASN A 81 37.26 -7.35 -9.36
CA ASN A 81 36.41 -8.34 -8.67
C ASN A 81 34.93 -8.29 -9.07
N VAL A 82 34.58 -7.62 -10.17
CA VAL A 82 33.20 -7.58 -10.68
C VAL A 82 33.10 -8.32 -12.00
N ILE A 83 32.34 -9.40 -12.00
CA ILE A 83 31.93 -10.12 -13.21
C ILE A 83 30.54 -9.63 -13.59
N GLN A 84 30.42 -8.92 -14.71
CA GLN A 84 29.12 -8.51 -15.25
C GLN A 84 28.49 -9.69 -16.01
N MET A 85 27.56 -10.41 -15.38
CA MET A 85 26.76 -11.41 -16.08
C MET A 85 25.77 -10.74 -17.04
N ARG A 86 25.84 -11.09 -18.32
CA ARG A 86 24.81 -10.72 -19.30
C ARG A 86 23.59 -11.61 -19.08
N LEU A 87 22.50 -11.04 -18.57
CA LEU A 87 21.21 -11.72 -18.54
C LEU A 87 20.59 -11.64 -19.94
N PRO A 88 20.32 -12.79 -20.61
CA PRO A 88 19.61 -12.77 -21.87
C PRO A 88 18.17 -12.29 -21.61
N MET A 89 17.79 -11.17 -22.22
CA MET A 89 16.38 -10.78 -22.25
C MET A 89 15.64 -11.72 -23.21
N PRO A 90 14.51 -12.31 -22.79
CA PRO A 90 13.69 -13.12 -23.70
C PRO A 90 13.07 -12.19 -24.74
N GLY A 91 13.66 -12.13 -25.94
CA GLY A 91 13.11 -11.38 -27.07
C GLY A 91 14.13 -10.83 -28.07
N GLU A 92 15.43 -10.80 -27.76
CA GLU A 92 16.41 -10.25 -28.70
C GLU A 92 16.91 -11.34 -29.67
N GLY A 93 16.26 -11.38 -30.83
CA GLY A 93 16.60 -12.25 -31.94
C GLY A 93 18.03 -12.02 -32.42
N ARG A 94 18.82 -13.09 -32.31
CA ARG A 94 19.98 -13.49 -33.13
C ARG A 94 20.22 -12.60 -34.36
N VAL A 95 21.10 -11.60 -34.24
CA VAL A 95 21.78 -11.02 -35.41
C VAL A 95 23.02 -11.86 -35.66
N ALA A 96 22.96 -12.70 -36.69
CA ALA A 96 24.10 -13.39 -37.25
C ALA A 96 24.97 -12.35 -37.98
N SER A 97 26.23 -12.21 -37.56
CA SER A 97 27.27 -11.58 -38.37
C SER A 97 27.82 -12.63 -39.34
N GLY A 98 27.67 -12.36 -40.63
CA GLY A 98 28.42 -12.94 -41.73
C GLY A 98 28.86 -11.80 -42.64
#